data_AF-A0AA38ZQT4-F1
#
_entry.id   AF-A0AA38ZQT4-F1
#
_cell.length_a   1.000
_cell.length_b   1.000
_cell.length_c   1.000
_cell.angle_alpha   90.00
_cell.angle_beta   90.00
_cell.angle_gamma   90.00
#
_symmetry.space_group_name_H-M   'P 1'
#
loop_
_entity.id
_entity.type
_entity.pdbx_description
1 polymer ?
#
loop_
_entity_poly.entity_id
_entity_poly.type
_entity_poly.pdbx_seq_one_letter_code
_entity_poly.pdbx_strand_id
1 'polypeptide(L)'
;MKAWSAVCHGQSRDAHLTIPPKTFLLKPVKFSGPCKASRITVQVLGKLVASTNKRAFSGNYWLLFHKVKGLTLWGKGSIDGKGSAWWQQHDSDFRPAALKFYECPGMVLKGLTHLNSQKQHIVITKCHGALISTIKVIAPEDSPNTDGINIASSKNVRVQRSHISTGDDCIAISAGSSHIKIKGMTCGPSHGISIGALGDPGKPDESVEKVDVSDCTFKGPGIGGGRGRVRNISYKNIEVQEVGTPIVIDQFYCPRGGCKNNSDAVRVSDVSYSGIWGTYTRDVAMSLLCSQNAACTNIVFDNINLRTIDPKKAAQVKCFNVKGRSQDVKPVVDCLSH
;
A
#
# COMPACT_ATOMS: atom_id res chain seq x y z
N MET A 1 -15.07 -16.90 -18.49
CA MET A 1 -15.70 -15.70 -19.10
C MET A 1 -17.20 -15.81 -19.31
N LYS A 2 -17.75 -16.94 -19.78
CA LYS A 2 -19.22 -17.11 -19.95
C LYS A 2 -20.01 -16.74 -18.67
N ALA A 3 -19.56 -17.21 -17.50
CA ALA A 3 -20.19 -16.89 -16.21
C ALA A 3 -20.20 -15.38 -15.89
N TRP A 4 -19.09 -14.67 -16.14
CA TRP A 4 -19.05 -13.21 -15.96
C TRP A 4 -20.01 -12.50 -16.92
N SER A 5 -20.04 -12.91 -18.19
CA SER A 5 -20.95 -12.33 -19.19
C SER A 5 -22.41 -12.47 -18.75
N ALA A 6 -22.81 -13.65 -18.26
CA ALA A 6 -24.15 -13.89 -17.75
C ALA A 6 -24.51 -12.97 -16.55
N VAL A 7 -23.56 -12.77 -15.63
CA VAL A 7 -23.74 -11.89 -14.46
C VAL A 7 -23.79 -10.42 -14.84
N CYS A 8 -22.92 -9.98 -15.76
CA CYS A 8 -22.80 -8.57 -16.13
C CYS A 8 -23.91 -8.10 -17.08
N HIS A 9 -24.39 -8.97 -17.98
CA HIS A 9 -25.40 -8.63 -19.00
C HIS A 9 -26.78 -9.23 -18.74
N GLY A 10 -26.94 -9.97 -17.64
CA GLY A 10 -28.22 -10.49 -17.17
C GLY A 10 -29.19 -9.38 -16.78
N GLN A 11 -30.46 -9.75 -16.57
CA GLN A 11 -31.53 -8.80 -16.24
C GLN A 11 -31.68 -8.53 -14.74
N SER A 12 -31.02 -9.31 -13.87
CA SER A 12 -31.10 -9.10 -12.43
C SER A 12 -30.42 -7.80 -12.01
N ARG A 13 -31.05 -7.06 -11.08
CA ARG A 13 -30.43 -5.89 -10.42
C ARG A 13 -29.32 -6.30 -9.44
N ASP A 14 -29.46 -7.48 -8.86
CA ASP A 14 -28.52 -8.10 -7.92
C ASP A 14 -28.00 -9.40 -8.53
N ALA A 15 -26.76 -9.38 -9.03
CA ALA A 15 -26.17 -10.51 -9.73
C ALA A 15 -25.06 -11.17 -8.90
N HIS A 16 -25.02 -12.50 -8.89
CA HIS A 16 -24.13 -13.29 -8.06
C HIS A 16 -23.28 -14.25 -8.91
N LEU A 17 -21.97 -14.24 -8.68
CA LEU A 17 -21.02 -15.19 -9.24
C LEU A 17 -20.33 -15.94 -8.11
N THR A 18 -20.52 -17.25 -8.03
CA THR A 18 -19.84 -18.08 -7.03
C THR A 18 -18.70 -18.86 -7.69
N ILE A 19 -17.50 -18.74 -7.12
CA ILE A 19 -16.35 -19.57 -7.42
C ILE A 19 -16.33 -20.66 -6.34
N PRO A 20 -16.77 -21.90 -6.68
CA PRO A 20 -16.96 -22.97 -5.70
C PRO A 20 -15.63 -23.43 -5.08
N PRO A 21 -15.65 -24.25 -4.01
CA PRO A 21 -14.45 -24.73 -3.30
C PRO A 21 -13.64 -25.75 -4.13
N LYS A 22 -13.11 -25.30 -5.27
CA LYS A 22 -12.23 -26.01 -6.20
C LYS A 22 -11.05 -25.13 -6.57
N THR A 23 -10.04 -25.71 -7.20
CA THR A 23 -8.91 -24.96 -7.76
C THR A 23 -9.16 -24.63 -9.23
N PHE A 24 -8.96 -23.37 -9.59
CA PHE A 24 -9.13 -22.86 -10.95
C PHE A 24 -7.82 -22.23 -11.41
N LEU A 25 -7.20 -22.81 -12.44
CA LEU A 25 -6.05 -22.21 -13.12
C LEU A 25 -6.56 -21.12 -14.08
N LEU A 26 -6.10 -19.88 -13.90
CA LEU A 26 -6.48 -18.75 -14.74
C LEU A 26 -5.26 -18.14 -15.43
N LYS A 27 -5.39 -17.94 -16.76
CA LYS A 27 -4.61 -16.96 -17.51
C LYS A 27 -5.05 -15.54 -17.11
N PRO A 28 -4.45 -14.45 -17.63
CA PRO A 28 -4.99 -13.11 -17.44
C PRO A 28 -6.45 -13.00 -17.84
N VAL A 29 -7.26 -12.38 -16.97
CA VAL A 29 -8.70 -12.21 -17.18
C VAL A 29 -9.10 -10.78 -16.84
N LYS A 30 -9.90 -10.20 -17.73
CA LYS A 30 -10.51 -8.88 -17.56
C LYS A 30 -12.04 -9.01 -17.44
N PHE A 31 -12.56 -8.67 -16.27
CA PHE A 31 -13.98 -8.56 -15.94
C PHE A 31 -14.43 -7.11 -16.18
N SER A 32 -14.96 -6.84 -17.37
CA SER A 32 -15.35 -5.47 -17.77
C SER A 32 -16.84 -5.23 -17.51
N GLY A 33 -17.15 -4.02 -17.04
CA GLY A 33 -18.46 -3.39 -17.17
C GLY A 33 -18.48 -2.34 -18.31
N PRO A 34 -19.49 -1.45 -18.34
CA PRO A 34 -20.58 -1.35 -17.37
C PRO A 34 -21.48 -2.58 -17.42
N CYS A 35 -21.95 -3.02 -16.26
CA CYS A 35 -22.90 -4.11 -16.14
C CYS A 35 -24.32 -3.57 -15.96
N LYS A 36 -25.31 -4.36 -16.38
CA LYS A 36 -26.74 -4.01 -16.20
C LYS A 36 -27.16 -4.08 -14.72
N ALA A 37 -26.60 -5.04 -14.00
CA ALA A 37 -26.81 -5.17 -12.56
C ALA A 37 -26.23 -3.97 -11.81
N SER A 38 -27.01 -3.41 -10.88
CA SER A 38 -26.57 -2.34 -9.99
C SER A 38 -25.64 -2.82 -8.87
N ARG A 39 -25.73 -4.11 -8.53
CA ARG A 39 -24.91 -4.78 -7.52
C ARG A 39 -24.41 -6.10 -8.07
N ILE A 40 -23.10 -6.30 -8.02
CA ILE A 40 -22.46 -7.54 -8.45
C ILE A 40 -21.70 -8.11 -7.27
N THR A 41 -22.06 -9.32 -6.87
CA THR A 41 -21.37 -10.05 -5.82
C THR A 41 -20.59 -11.20 -6.45
N VAL A 42 -19.27 -11.21 -6.25
CA VAL A 42 -18.41 -12.34 -6.59
C VAL A 42 -17.98 -13.00 -5.29
N GLN A 43 -18.45 -14.22 -5.05
CA GLN A 43 -18.11 -15.01 -3.86
C GLN A 43 -17.01 -16.01 -4.21
N VAL A 44 -15.85 -15.91 -3.56
CA VAL A 44 -14.71 -16.81 -3.76
C VAL A 44 -14.61 -17.79 -2.60
N LEU A 45 -14.98 -19.04 -2.85
CA LEU A 45 -14.85 -20.15 -1.90
C LEU A 45 -13.66 -21.06 -2.24
N GLY A 46 -13.29 -21.12 -3.52
CA GLY A 46 -12.17 -21.92 -4.02
C GLY A 46 -10.83 -21.19 -4.06
N LYS A 47 -9.90 -21.78 -4.81
CA LYS A 47 -8.55 -21.26 -5.06
C LYS A 47 -8.45 -20.81 -6.51
N LEU A 48 -8.14 -19.54 -6.74
CA LEU A 48 -7.70 -19.05 -8.03
C LEU A 48 -6.18 -19.13 -8.08
N VAL A 49 -5.63 -19.76 -9.12
CA VAL A 49 -4.19 -19.97 -9.26
C VAL A 49 -3.73 -19.42 -10.60
N ALA A 50 -2.66 -18.62 -10.60
CA ALA A 50 -2.10 -18.07 -11.83
C ALA A 50 -1.31 -19.11 -12.62
N SER A 51 -1.28 -18.94 -13.94
CA SER A 51 -0.34 -19.64 -14.81
C SER A 51 1.11 -19.23 -14.49
N THR A 52 2.02 -20.20 -14.42
CA THR A 52 3.48 -19.95 -14.34
C THR A 52 4.11 -19.74 -15.71
N ASN A 53 3.39 -20.01 -16.81
CA ASN A 53 3.84 -19.69 -18.15
C ASN A 53 3.80 -18.17 -18.39
N LYS A 54 4.96 -17.51 -18.32
CA LYS A 54 5.11 -16.05 -18.50
C LYS A 54 4.58 -15.56 -19.85
N ARG A 55 4.71 -16.38 -20.92
CA ARG A 55 4.20 -16.04 -22.27
C ARG A 55 2.68 -15.89 -22.35
N ALA A 56 1.95 -16.39 -21.34
CA ALA A 56 0.51 -16.20 -21.25
C ALA A 56 0.11 -14.79 -20.79
N PHE A 57 1.07 -13.94 -20.39
CA PHE A 57 0.85 -12.60 -19.87
C PHE A 57 1.32 -11.54 -20.87
N SER A 58 0.37 -10.78 -21.40
CA SER A 58 0.62 -9.66 -22.32
C SER A 58 0.37 -8.28 -21.67
N GLY A 59 0.01 -8.24 -20.39
CA GLY A 59 -0.41 -7.03 -19.68
C GLY A 59 0.15 -6.96 -18.27
N ASN A 60 -0.02 -5.80 -17.63
CA ASN A 60 0.48 -5.52 -16.27
C ASN A 60 -0.46 -6.01 -15.15
N TYR A 61 -1.37 -6.94 -15.45
CA TYR A 61 -2.30 -7.52 -14.49
C TYR A 61 -2.58 -9.00 -14.80
N TRP A 62 -2.95 -9.75 -13.77
CA TRP A 62 -3.53 -11.09 -13.89
C TRP A 62 -5.05 -11.02 -13.87
N LEU A 63 -5.65 -10.56 -12.76
CA LEU A 63 -7.10 -10.37 -12.65
C LEU A 63 -7.43 -8.88 -12.65
N LEU A 64 -8.29 -8.42 -13.56
CA LEU A 64 -8.71 -7.02 -13.64
C LEU A 64 -10.23 -6.91 -13.59
N PHE A 65 -10.77 -6.14 -12.65
CA PHE A 65 -12.12 -5.58 -12.72
C PHE A 65 -12.04 -4.16 -13.25
N HIS A 66 -12.77 -3.88 -14.33
CA HIS A 66 -12.73 -2.60 -15.03
C HIS A 66 -14.14 -2.01 -15.18
N LYS A 67 -14.35 -0.77 -14.71
CA LYS A 67 -15.64 -0.06 -14.86
C LYS A 67 -16.84 -0.84 -14.29
N VAL A 68 -16.65 -1.47 -13.14
CA VAL A 68 -17.71 -2.23 -12.45
C VAL A 68 -18.19 -1.45 -11.23
N LYS A 69 -19.42 -0.95 -11.29
CA LYS A 69 -20.09 -0.26 -10.18
C LYS A 69 -20.74 -1.30 -9.24
N GLY A 70 -20.71 -1.03 -7.93
CA GLY A 70 -21.41 -1.87 -6.94
C GLY A 70 -20.81 -3.28 -6.79
N LEU A 71 -19.52 -3.44 -7.09
CA LEU A 71 -18.82 -4.71 -7.00
C LEU A 71 -18.50 -5.07 -5.54
N THR A 72 -18.91 -6.25 -5.10
CA THR A 72 -18.46 -6.89 -3.85
C THR A 72 -17.75 -8.19 -4.18
N LEU A 73 -16.44 -8.24 -3.99
CA LEU A 73 -15.63 -9.46 -4.04
C LEU A 73 -15.38 -9.94 -2.62
N TRP A 74 -15.89 -11.12 -2.25
CA TRP A 74 -15.76 -11.61 -0.87
C TRP A 74 -15.66 -13.13 -0.79
N GLY A 75 -15.25 -13.63 0.37
CA GLY A 75 -15.30 -15.07 0.66
C GLY A 75 -14.19 -15.50 1.61
N LYS A 76 -13.89 -16.80 1.62
CA LYS A 76 -12.79 -17.41 2.37
C LYS A 76 -11.77 -18.12 1.48
N GLY A 77 -11.96 -18.03 0.16
CA GLY A 77 -11.06 -18.59 -0.84
C GLY A 77 -9.74 -17.83 -0.96
N SER A 78 -8.89 -18.29 -1.87
CA SER A 78 -7.55 -17.73 -2.08
C SER A 78 -7.29 -17.31 -3.52
N ILE A 79 -6.44 -16.29 -3.68
CA ILE A 79 -5.90 -15.82 -4.97
C ILE A 79 -4.39 -15.99 -4.91
N ASP A 80 -3.85 -17.00 -5.57
CA ASP A 80 -2.42 -17.36 -5.58
C ASP A 80 -1.77 -16.98 -6.92
N GLY A 81 -0.89 -15.98 -6.89
CA GLY A 81 -0.19 -15.46 -8.06
C GLY A 81 0.97 -16.34 -8.54
N LYS A 82 1.36 -17.39 -7.79
CA LYS A 82 2.52 -18.24 -8.14
C LYS A 82 3.78 -17.43 -8.46
N GLY A 83 4.03 -16.40 -7.66
CA GLY A 83 5.06 -15.38 -7.88
C GLY A 83 6.50 -15.90 -7.91
N SER A 84 6.80 -17.05 -7.29
CA SER A 84 8.16 -17.61 -7.29
C SER A 84 8.74 -17.86 -8.69
N ALA A 85 7.88 -18.20 -9.67
CA ALA A 85 8.28 -18.32 -11.07
C ALA A 85 8.71 -16.98 -11.72
N TRP A 86 8.38 -15.85 -11.08
CA TRP A 86 8.63 -14.49 -11.55
C TRP A 86 9.77 -13.79 -10.79
N TRP A 87 10.17 -14.29 -9.62
CA TRP A 87 11.18 -13.64 -8.77
C TRP A 87 12.63 -14.05 -9.11
N GLN A 88 12.85 -15.24 -9.68
CA GLN A 88 14.19 -15.81 -9.92
C GLN A 88 14.98 -15.18 -11.07
N GLN A 89 14.39 -14.27 -11.83
CA GLN A 89 15.07 -13.56 -12.91
C GLN A 89 15.16 -12.09 -12.53
N HIS A 90 16.38 -11.54 -12.46
CA HIS A 90 16.65 -10.10 -12.51
C HIS A 90 16.19 -9.45 -13.83
N ASP A 91 15.47 -10.20 -14.67
CA ASP A 91 15.09 -9.86 -16.02
C ASP A 91 13.60 -9.48 -16.11
N SER A 92 13.38 -8.27 -16.61
CA SER A 92 12.14 -7.57 -16.91
C SER A 92 11.34 -6.99 -15.73
N ASP A 93 11.28 -5.65 -15.71
CA ASP A 93 10.36 -4.79 -14.92
C ASP A 93 8.86 -5.18 -15.08
N PHE A 94 8.55 -6.09 -16.01
CA PHE A 94 7.20 -6.46 -16.41
C PHE A 94 6.68 -7.70 -15.68
N ARG A 95 6.32 -7.51 -14.41
CA ARG A 95 5.57 -8.48 -13.61
C ARG A 95 4.14 -7.97 -13.41
N PRO A 96 3.10 -8.79 -13.65
CA PRO A 96 1.71 -8.36 -13.51
C PRO A 96 1.32 -8.18 -12.04
N ALA A 97 0.45 -7.21 -11.75
CA ALA A 97 -0.26 -7.18 -10.48
C ALA A 97 -1.28 -8.34 -10.42
N ALA A 98 -1.44 -8.99 -9.27
CA ALA A 98 -2.30 -10.17 -9.15
C ALA A 98 -3.79 -9.82 -9.29
N LEU A 99 -4.27 -8.80 -8.56
CA LEU A 99 -5.65 -8.33 -8.62
C LEU A 99 -5.70 -6.80 -8.75
N LYS A 100 -6.35 -6.32 -9.81
CA LYS A 100 -6.51 -4.89 -10.09
C LYS A 100 -7.98 -4.50 -10.19
N PHE A 101 -8.31 -3.35 -9.61
CA PHE A 101 -9.58 -2.66 -9.76
C PHE A 101 -9.32 -1.29 -10.38
N TYR A 102 -9.91 -1.04 -11.54
CA TYR A 102 -9.74 0.20 -12.27
C TYR A 102 -11.11 0.81 -12.58
N GLU A 103 -11.36 2.01 -12.07
CA GLU A 103 -12.65 2.72 -12.23
C GLU A 103 -13.85 1.92 -11.67
N CYS A 104 -13.69 1.32 -10.48
CA CYS A 104 -14.75 0.55 -9.80
C CYS A 104 -15.31 1.32 -8.59
N PRO A 105 -16.28 2.24 -8.78
CA PRO A 105 -16.85 3.02 -7.69
C PRO A 105 -17.66 2.15 -6.72
N GLY A 106 -17.48 2.39 -5.43
CA GLY A 106 -18.16 1.67 -4.35
C GLY A 106 -17.70 0.22 -4.17
N MET A 107 -16.52 -0.14 -4.70
CA MET A 107 -16.04 -1.52 -4.63
C MET A 107 -15.79 -1.97 -3.19
N VAL A 108 -16.04 -3.25 -2.94
CA VAL A 108 -15.81 -3.91 -1.65
C VAL A 108 -14.99 -5.18 -1.86
N LEU A 109 -13.89 -5.33 -1.13
CA LEU A 109 -13.07 -6.54 -1.05
C LEU A 109 -13.02 -7.05 0.39
N LYS A 110 -13.46 -8.30 0.64
CA LYS A 110 -13.57 -8.86 2.01
C LYS A 110 -13.14 -10.32 2.14
N GLY A 111 -12.38 -10.63 3.20
CA GLY A 111 -12.23 -12.01 3.69
C GLY A 111 -11.20 -12.89 2.96
N LEU A 112 -10.73 -12.49 1.79
CA LEU A 112 -9.89 -13.34 0.94
C LEU A 112 -8.45 -13.43 1.42
N THR A 113 -7.81 -14.54 1.07
CA THR A 113 -6.35 -14.72 1.22
C THR A 113 -5.66 -14.51 -0.13
N HIS A 114 -4.69 -13.61 -0.19
CA HIS A 114 -3.87 -13.31 -1.37
C HIS A 114 -2.47 -13.86 -1.13
N LEU A 115 -1.98 -14.69 -2.04
CA LEU A 115 -0.73 -15.42 -1.90
C LEU A 115 0.19 -15.11 -3.07
N ASN A 116 1.47 -14.86 -2.77
CA ASN A 116 2.58 -14.93 -3.72
C ASN A 116 2.28 -14.24 -5.05
N SER A 117 1.92 -12.95 -5.03
CA SER A 117 1.74 -12.20 -6.27
C SER A 117 3.03 -12.11 -7.08
N GLN A 118 2.89 -11.93 -8.39
CA GLN A 118 4.03 -11.77 -9.29
C GLN A 118 4.72 -10.42 -9.06
N LYS A 119 3.93 -9.35 -8.84
CA LYS A 119 4.34 -8.00 -8.39
C LYS A 119 3.42 -7.58 -7.25
N GLN A 120 2.64 -6.50 -7.35
CA GLN A 120 1.65 -6.13 -6.33
C GLN A 120 0.52 -7.16 -6.18
N HIS A 121 0.05 -7.38 -4.97
CA HIS A 121 -1.10 -8.25 -4.70
C HIS A 121 -2.42 -7.60 -5.11
N ILE A 122 -2.68 -6.39 -4.63
CA ILE A 122 -3.93 -5.66 -4.87
C ILE A 122 -3.61 -4.25 -5.35
N VAL A 123 -4.20 -3.84 -6.48
CA VAL A 123 -4.06 -2.48 -7.00
C VAL A 123 -5.45 -1.87 -7.18
N ILE A 124 -5.70 -0.72 -6.57
CA ILE A 124 -6.90 0.08 -6.81
C ILE A 124 -6.52 1.40 -7.46
N THR A 125 -7.20 1.72 -8.56
CA THR A 125 -6.89 2.93 -9.34
C THR A 125 -8.17 3.58 -9.80
N LYS A 126 -8.28 4.92 -9.66
CA LYS A 126 -9.48 5.68 -10.00
C LYS A 126 -10.76 5.12 -9.36
N CYS A 127 -10.64 4.62 -8.14
CA CYS A 127 -11.77 4.09 -7.38
C CYS A 127 -12.24 5.13 -6.35
N HIS A 128 -13.56 5.24 -6.18
CA HIS A 128 -14.17 6.16 -5.22
C HIS A 128 -15.08 5.39 -4.27
N GLY A 129 -14.92 5.58 -2.95
CA GLY A 129 -15.74 4.89 -1.95
C GLY A 129 -15.39 3.40 -1.80
N ALA A 130 -14.12 3.05 -1.91
CA ALA A 130 -13.65 1.67 -1.82
C ALA A 130 -13.52 1.18 -0.38
N LEU A 131 -13.86 -0.09 -0.12
CA LEU A 131 -13.66 -0.75 1.17
C LEU A 131 -12.90 -2.06 0.99
N ILE A 132 -11.72 -2.17 1.61
CA ILE A 132 -10.96 -3.41 1.75
C ILE A 132 -10.94 -3.78 3.23
N SER A 133 -11.35 -4.99 3.59
CA SER A 133 -11.29 -5.41 4.99
C SER A 133 -11.15 -6.91 5.21
N THR A 134 -10.60 -7.29 6.36
CA THR A 134 -10.51 -8.70 6.79
C THR A 134 -9.82 -9.60 5.77
N ILE A 135 -8.82 -9.08 5.06
CA ILE A 135 -8.02 -9.88 4.12
C ILE A 135 -6.72 -10.35 4.78
N LYS A 136 -6.14 -11.39 4.20
CA LYS A 136 -4.77 -11.82 4.50
C LYS A 136 -3.93 -11.75 3.22
N VAL A 137 -2.78 -11.11 3.25
CA VAL A 137 -1.83 -11.03 2.13
C VAL A 137 -0.51 -11.61 2.57
N ILE A 138 0.04 -12.56 1.80
CA ILE A 138 1.24 -13.31 2.18
C ILE A 138 2.14 -13.52 0.97
N ALA A 139 3.37 -13.05 1.07
CA ALA A 139 4.50 -13.44 0.22
C ALA A 139 5.79 -13.46 1.08
N PRO A 140 6.85 -14.15 0.63
CA PRO A 140 8.15 -14.14 1.30
C PRO A 140 8.72 -12.71 1.47
N GLU A 141 9.47 -12.48 2.53
CA GLU A 141 10.12 -11.19 2.82
C GLU A 141 11.13 -10.77 1.73
N ASP A 142 11.78 -11.73 1.09
CA ASP A 142 12.73 -11.51 0.00
C ASP A 142 12.08 -11.40 -1.38
N SER A 143 10.74 -11.46 -1.47
CA SER A 143 10.02 -11.37 -2.74
C SER A 143 9.95 -9.92 -3.24
N PRO A 144 10.51 -9.60 -4.43
CA PRO A 144 10.71 -8.21 -4.83
C PRO A 144 9.39 -7.53 -5.24
N ASN A 145 9.11 -6.31 -4.78
CA ASN A 145 7.94 -5.51 -5.19
C ASN A 145 6.60 -6.25 -5.07
N THR A 146 6.45 -7.03 -4.00
CA THR A 146 5.22 -7.77 -3.70
C THR A 146 4.26 -6.99 -2.82
N ASP A 147 4.14 -5.68 -3.08
CA ASP A 147 3.33 -4.74 -2.30
C ASP A 147 1.93 -5.33 -2.01
N GLY A 148 1.43 -5.10 -0.79
CA GLY A 148 0.13 -5.62 -0.36
C GLY A 148 -1.03 -4.95 -1.08
N ILE A 149 -1.18 -3.63 -0.88
CA ILE A 149 -2.23 -2.83 -1.51
C ILE A 149 -1.64 -1.53 -2.06
N ASN A 150 -1.81 -1.28 -3.36
CA ASN A 150 -1.45 0.00 -3.98
C ASN A 150 -2.72 0.80 -4.28
N ILE A 151 -2.73 2.06 -3.85
CA ILE A 151 -3.84 3.00 -3.99
C ILE A 151 -3.38 4.17 -4.84
N ALA A 152 -3.95 4.36 -6.02
CA ALA A 152 -3.61 5.46 -6.92
C ALA A 152 -4.84 6.20 -7.43
N SER A 153 -4.76 7.53 -7.57
CA SER A 153 -5.83 8.38 -8.12
C SER A 153 -7.22 8.11 -7.52
N SER A 154 -7.29 7.72 -6.24
CA SER A 154 -8.52 7.19 -5.61
C SER A 154 -8.96 8.04 -4.43
N LYS A 155 -10.27 8.11 -4.18
CA LYS A 155 -10.83 8.96 -3.10
C LYS A 155 -11.75 8.17 -2.18
N ASN A 156 -11.79 8.52 -0.89
CA ASN A 156 -12.65 7.87 0.10
C ASN A 156 -12.40 6.36 0.15
N VAL A 157 -11.15 5.96 0.39
CA VAL A 157 -10.77 4.55 0.51
C VAL A 157 -10.62 4.18 1.98
N ARG A 158 -11.17 3.03 2.35
CA ARG A 158 -11.01 2.44 3.67
C ARG A 158 -10.33 1.08 3.58
N VAL A 159 -9.24 0.90 4.33
CA VAL A 159 -8.58 -0.39 4.52
C VAL A 159 -8.57 -0.70 6.00
N GLN A 160 -9.08 -1.87 6.42
CA GLN A 160 -9.19 -2.15 7.85
C GLN A 160 -9.11 -3.63 8.24
N ARG A 161 -8.67 -3.90 9.48
CA ARG A 161 -8.72 -5.24 10.11
C ARG A 161 -8.08 -6.33 9.25
N SER A 162 -6.90 -6.07 8.70
CA SER A 162 -6.26 -6.99 7.73
C SER A 162 -4.81 -7.25 8.11
N HIS A 163 -4.28 -8.37 7.63
CA HIS A 163 -2.91 -8.80 7.90
C HIS A 163 -2.14 -8.91 6.57
N ILE A 164 -0.98 -8.27 6.48
CA ILE A 164 -0.15 -8.23 5.28
C ILE A 164 1.29 -8.53 5.68
N SER A 165 1.87 -9.53 5.02
CA SER A 165 3.27 -9.94 5.13
C SER A 165 3.81 -10.12 3.72
N THR A 166 4.75 -9.28 3.31
CA THR A 166 5.22 -9.16 1.92
C THR A 166 6.69 -8.73 1.90
N GLY A 167 7.34 -8.78 0.73
CA GLY A 167 8.72 -8.30 0.57
C GLY A 167 8.82 -6.82 0.17
N ASP A 168 7.71 -6.09 0.17
CA ASP A 168 7.67 -4.64 -0.09
C ASP A 168 6.56 -3.97 0.75
N ASP A 169 6.09 -2.79 0.36
CA ASP A 169 5.08 -2.00 1.08
C ASP A 169 3.84 -2.81 1.50
N CYS A 170 3.42 -2.65 2.75
CA CYS A 170 2.14 -3.16 3.23
C CYS A 170 0.99 -2.48 2.47
N ILE A 171 1.04 -1.14 2.43
CA ILE A 171 0.13 -0.30 1.65
C ILE A 171 0.94 0.86 1.07
N ALA A 172 0.90 1.02 -0.25
CA ALA A 172 1.50 2.15 -0.96
C ALA A 172 0.40 3.11 -1.45
N ILE A 173 0.46 4.38 -1.06
CA ILE A 173 -0.48 5.42 -1.50
C ILE A 173 0.23 6.34 -2.48
N SER A 174 -0.17 6.25 -3.74
CA SER A 174 0.37 7.05 -4.84
C SER A 174 -0.53 8.24 -5.16
N ALA A 175 -0.02 9.08 -6.05
CA ALA A 175 -0.51 10.42 -6.32
C ALA A 175 -1.96 10.47 -6.87
N GLY A 176 -2.62 11.60 -6.66
CA GLY A 176 -4.05 11.81 -6.97
C GLY A 176 -5.00 11.17 -5.97
N SER A 177 -4.51 10.70 -4.82
CA SER A 177 -5.30 10.00 -3.80
C SER A 177 -5.65 10.90 -2.62
N SER A 178 -6.87 10.79 -2.09
CA SER A 178 -7.24 11.54 -0.87
C SER A 178 -8.34 10.90 -0.03
N HIS A 179 -8.44 11.31 1.23
CA HIS A 179 -9.42 10.77 2.19
C HIS A 179 -9.26 9.25 2.33
N ILE A 180 -8.06 8.83 2.71
CA ILE A 180 -7.70 7.43 2.88
C ILE A 180 -7.67 7.12 4.38
N LYS A 181 -8.40 6.09 4.80
CA LYS A 181 -8.44 5.65 6.20
C LYS A 181 -7.95 4.22 6.31
N ILE A 182 -6.86 4.03 7.05
CA ILE A 182 -6.24 2.73 7.32
C ILE A 182 -6.33 2.48 8.82
N LYS A 183 -6.97 1.37 9.21
CA LYS A 183 -7.25 1.10 10.63
C LYS A 183 -7.15 -0.36 11.04
N GLY A 184 -6.48 -0.69 12.14
CA GLY A 184 -6.48 -2.06 12.66
C GLY A 184 -5.67 -3.00 11.76
N MET A 185 -4.52 -2.57 11.27
CA MET A 185 -3.68 -3.37 10.37
C MET A 185 -2.56 -4.05 11.15
N THR A 186 -2.21 -5.26 10.74
CA THR A 186 -0.93 -5.88 11.08
C THR A 186 -0.10 -5.99 9.81
N CYS A 187 0.97 -5.21 9.71
CA CYS A 187 1.90 -5.23 8.60
C CYS A 187 3.21 -5.83 9.09
N GLY A 188 3.74 -6.88 8.45
CA GLY A 188 5.08 -7.34 8.80
C GLY A 188 5.33 -8.84 8.63
N PRO A 189 6.49 -9.23 8.06
CA PRO A 189 7.48 -8.34 7.42
C PRO A 189 6.89 -7.56 6.23
N SER A 190 7.31 -6.30 6.04
CA SER A 190 6.94 -5.40 4.93
C SER A 190 7.71 -4.08 5.02
N HIS A 191 7.60 -3.21 4.02
CA HIS A 191 8.10 -1.81 4.06
C HIS A 191 7.16 -0.81 4.77
N GLY A 192 6.08 -1.29 5.37
CA GLY A 192 5.14 -0.47 6.14
C GLY A 192 4.08 0.21 5.27
N ILE A 193 3.49 1.29 5.78
CA ILE A 193 2.47 2.08 5.06
C ILE A 193 3.14 3.33 4.51
N SER A 194 3.35 3.35 3.20
CA SER A 194 4.13 4.35 2.48
C SER A 194 3.25 5.31 1.69
N ILE A 195 3.59 6.59 1.72
CA ILE A 195 3.02 7.61 0.81
C ILE A 195 4.09 7.93 -0.23
N GLY A 196 3.84 7.51 -1.46
CA GLY A 196 4.79 7.63 -2.55
C GLY A 196 5.01 6.32 -3.32
N ALA A 197 6.05 6.26 -4.15
CA ALA A 197 6.81 7.42 -4.59
C ALA A 197 5.92 8.35 -5.45
N LEU A 198 5.97 9.67 -5.23
CA LEU A 198 5.33 10.65 -6.13
C LEU A 198 6.42 11.50 -6.81
N GLY A 199 6.05 12.58 -7.51
CA GLY A 199 7.00 13.48 -8.18
C GLY A 199 7.48 12.99 -9.54
N ASP A 200 6.62 12.26 -10.27
CA ASP A 200 6.81 11.97 -11.69
C ASP A 200 6.84 13.31 -12.47
N PRO A 201 7.94 13.63 -13.20
CA PRO A 201 8.06 14.89 -13.94
C PRO A 201 6.94 15.10 -14.97
N GLY A 202 6.30 14.03 -15.44
CA GLY A 202 5.16 14.12 -16.35
C GLY A 202 3.83 14.49 -15.67
N LYS A 203 3.80 14.63 -14.34
CA LYS A 203 2.58 14.82 -13.54
C LYS A 203 2.78 15.82 -12.38
N PRO A 204 3.08 17.09 -12.68
CA PRO A 204 3.56 18.07 -11.70
C PRO A 204 2.57 18.45 -10.57
N ASP A 205 1.27 18.14 -10.70
CA ASP A 205 0.24 18.56 -9.72
C ASP A 205 -0.38 17.43 -8.89
N GLU A 206 0.13 16.19 -9.01
CA GLU A 206 -0.47 15.08 -8.28
C GLU A 206 -0.07 15.09 -6.79
N SER A 207 -1.08 15.13 -5.92
CA SER A 207 -0.94 15.19 -4.46
C SER A 207 -1.53 13.97 -3.78
N VAL A 208 -1.08 13.71 -2.56
CA VAL A 208 -1.72 12.81 -1.60
C VAL A 208 -2.14 13.61 -0.38
N GLU A 209 -3.43 13.53 -0.03
CA GLU A 209 -3.99 14.40 1.01
C GLU A 209 -4.98 13.68 1.93
N LYS A 210 -5.00 14.03 3.22
CA LYS A 210 -5.99 13.50 4.19
C LYS A 210 -5.90 11.98 4.30
N VAL A 211 -4.77 11.51 4.83
CA VAL A 211 -4.52 10.09 5.09
C VAL A 211 -4.45 9.89 6.60
N ASP A 212 -5.33 9.03 7.12
CA ASP A 212 -5.38 8.66 8.53
C ASP A 212 -4.98 7.18 8.68
N VAL A 213 -3.89 6.93 9.37
CA VAL A 213 -3.42 5.59 9.75
C VAL A 213 -3.55 5.45 11.26
N SER A 214 -4.30 4.46 11.73
CA SER A 214 -4.54 4.29 13.16
C SER A 214 -4.67 2.85 13.65
N ASP A 215 -4.29 2.62 14.91
CA ASP A 215 -4.46 1.34 15.60
C ASP A 215 -3.78 0.19 14.82
N CYS A 216 -2.51 0.36 14.46
CA CYS A 216 -1.77 -0.62 13.65
C CYS A 216 -0.55 -1.18 14.38
N THR A 217 -0.12 -2.37 13.99
CA THR A 217 1.15 -2.98 14.40
C THR A 217 2.03 -3.20 13.17
N PHE A 218 3.26 -2.69 13.20
CA PHE A 218 4.27 -2.89 12.16
C PHE A 218 5.39 -3.81 12.65
N LYS A 219 5.80 -4.78 11.84
CA LYS A 219 6.84 -5.77 12.20
C LYS A 219 7.89 -5.90 11.10
N GLY A 220 9.15 -6.02 11.49
CA GLY A 220 10.25 -6.33 10.56
C GLY A 220 10.82 -5.12 9.79
N PRO A 221 11.93 -5.31 9.06
CA PRO A 221 12.98 -4.31 8.82
C PRO A 221 12.69 -3.19 7.80
N GLY A 222 11.49 -3.10 7.23
CA GLY A 222 11.25 -2.32 6.02
C GLY A 222 11.08 -0.79 6.18
N ILE A 223 11.34 -0.06 5.09
CA ILE A 223 11.35 1.42 4.99
C ILE A 223 10.82 1.85 3.61
N GLY A 224 10.09 2.96 3.49
CA GLY A 224 9.68 3.58 2.22
C GLY A 224 9.87 5.12 2.17
N GLY A 225 10.00 5.69 0.96
CA GLY A 225 10.19 7.13 0.67
C GLY A 225 9.60 7.59 -0.69
N GLY A 226 9.63 8.89 -1.04
CA GLY A 226 9.00 9.39 -2.29
C GLY A 226 9.09 10.90 -2.60
N ARG A 227 8.84 11.31 -3.87
CA ARG A 227 8.77 12.74 -4.32
C ARG A 227 7.29 13.31 -4.37
N GLY A 228 6.95 14.58 -4.72
CA GLY A 228 5.55 15.13 -4.96
C GLY A 228 4.87 16.13 -3.99
N ARG A 229 3.57 16.03 -3.65
CA ARG A 229 2.96 16.87 -2.59
C ARG A 229 2.14 16.04 -1.63
N VAL A 230 2.44 16.14 -0.33
CA VAL A 230 1.85 15.36 0.76
C VAL A 230 1.36 16.31 1.85
N ARG A 231 0.07 16.29 2.18
CA ARG A 231 -0.47 17.12 3.28
C ARG A 231 -1.57 16.46 4.09
N ASN A 232 -1.74 16.88 5.34
CA ASN A 232 -2.77 16.40 6.26
C ASN A 232 -2.70 14.89 6.45
N ILE A 233 -1.59 14.43 7.02
CA ILE A 233 -1.32 13.02 7.26
C ILE A 233 -1.28 12.77 8.77
N SER A 234 -1.92 11.71 9.24
CA SER A 234 -1.95 11.34 10.64
C SER A 234 -1.57 9.86 10.80
N TYR A 235 -0.55 9.58 11.61
CA TYR A 235 -0.25 8.26 12.14
C TYR A 235 -0.53 8.27 13.64
N LYS A 236 -1.46 7.43 14.10
CA LYS A 236 -1.91 7.44 15.50
C LYS A 236 -1.97 6.03 16.09
N ASN A 237 -1.50 5.86 17.31
CA ASN A 237 -1.62 4.59 18.04
C ASN A 237 -0.99 3.41 17.26
N ILE A 238 0.33 3.50 17.05
CA ILE A 238 1.10 2.55 16.25
C ILE A 238 2.12 1.81 17.12
N GLU A 239 2.02 0.49 17.16
CA GLU A 239 3.05 -0.35 17.74
C GLU A 239 4.06 -0.76 16.66
N VAL A 240 5.35 -0.62 16.94
CA VAL A 240 6.43 -1.13 16.09
C VAL A 240 7.19 -2.26 16.77
N GLN A 241 7.43 -3.36 16.07
CA GLN A 241 8.11 -4.55 16.58
C GLN A 241 9.28 -4.90 15.68
N GLU A 242 10.49 -4.62 16.16
CA GLU A 242 11.75 -4.95 15.46
C GLU A 242 11.78 -4.39 14.03
N VAL A 243 11.27 -3.16 13.86
CA VAL A 243 11.26 -2.51 12.55
C VAL A 243 12.62 -1.88 12.24
N GLY A 244 12.93 -1.64 10.96
CA GLY A 244 14.22 -1.08 10.57
C GLY A 244 14.42 0.33 11.11
N THR A 245 13.73 1.30 10.49
CA THR A 245 13.64 2.69 10.94
C THR A 245 12.15 3.07 11.05
N PRO A 246 11.60 3.22 12.27
CA PRO A 246 10.17 3.43 12.50
C PRO A 246 9.52 4.60 11.76
N ILE A 247 10.18 5.76 11.70
CA ILE A 247 9.61 6.98 11.10
C ILE A 247 10.60 7.54 10.08
N VAL A 248 10.16 7.62 8.83
CA VAL A 248 10.96 8.14 7.71
C VAL A 248 10.17 9.15 6.90
N ILE A 249 10.75 10.32 6.69
CA ILE A 249 10.41 11.26 5.63
C ILE A 249 11.67 11.40 4.79
N ASP A 250 11.62 10.97 3.53
CA ASP A 250 12.76 11.03 2.62
C ASP A 250 12.34 11.63 1.27
N GLN A 251 12.64 12.93 1.10
CA GLN A 251 12.45 13.64 -0.17
C GLN A 251 13.59 13.39 -1.17
N PHE A 252 14.65 12.68 -0.78
CA PHE A 252 15.80 12.34 -1.62
C PHE A 252 15.71 10.93 -2.21
N TYR A 253 14.60 10.22 -1.96
CA TYR A 253 14.37 8.85 -2.42
C TYR A 253 14.69 8.67 -3.92
N CYS A 254 15.63 7.77 -4.20
CA CYS A 254 16.16 7.50 -5.54
C CYS A 254 16.54 6.01 -5.69
N PRO A 255 15.56 5.10 -5.77
CA PRO A 255 15.81 3.66 -5.71
C PRO A 255 16.56 3.11 -6.94
N ARG A 256 16.52 3.83 -8.08
CA ARG A 256 17.16 3.43 -9.33
C ARG A 256 18.51 4.14 -9.59
N GLY A 257 18.96 4.98 -8.66
CA GLY A 257 20.13 5.84 -8.87
C GLY A 257 19.94 6.89 -9.96
N GLY A 258 20.95 7.74 -10.18
CA GLY A 258 20.96 8.72 -11.28
C GLY A 258 20.00 9.91 -11.14
N CYS A 259 19.29 10.05 -10.02
CA CYS A 259 18.42 11.21 -9.80
C CYS A 259 19.26 12.46 -9.55
N LYS A 260 19.05 13.50 -10.36
CA LYS A 260 19.61 14.83 -10.07
C LYS A 260 18.94 15.40 -8.81
N ASN A 261 19.72 16.08 -7.98
CA ASN A 261 19.24 16.81 -6.81
C ASN A 261 18.54 18.09 -7.32
N ASN A 262 17.31 17.92 -7.82
CA ASN A 262 16.54 18.99 -8.47
C ASN A 262 15.88 19.90 -7.44
N SER A 263 15.59 21.13 -7.87
CA SER A 263 14.91 22.18 -7.10
C SER A 263 13.43 21.90 -6.80
N ASP A 264 12.77 21.08 -7.62
CA ASP A 264 11.32 20.82 -7.53
C ASP A 264 11.02 19.62 -6.62
N ALA A 265 11.35 19.78 -5.35
CA ALA A 265 11.16 18.75 -4.33
C ALA A 265 9.73 18.70 -3.78
N VAL A 266 9.46 17.65 -3.01
CA VAL A 266 8.12 17.39 -2.50
C VAL A 266 7.70 18.50 -1.57
N ARG A 267 6.48 19.01 -1.66
CA ARG A 267 5.94 19.80 -0.55
C ARG A 267 5.29 18.86 0.45
N VAL A 268 5.90 18.72 1.62
CA VAL A 268 5.37 17.93 2.74
C VAL A 268 4.95 18.89 3.85
N SER A 269 3.66 18.88 4.22
CA SER A 269 3.15 19.69 5.32
C SER A 269 2.12 18.96 6.16
N ASP A 270 1.90 19.42 7.38
CA ASP A 270 0.78 18.97 8.24
C ASP A 270 0.78 17.45 8.46
N VAL A 271 1.91 16.93 8.91
CA VAL A 271 2.10 15.50 9.20
C VAL A 271 2.21 15.32 10.71
N SER A 272 1.37 14.46 11.27
CA SER A 272 1.33 14.18 12.71
C SER A 272 1.61 12.70 13.00
N TYR A 273 2.43 12.47 14.02
CA TYR A 273 2.73 11.17 14.59
C TYR A 273 2.39 11.24 16.08
N SER A 274 1.40 10.45 16.53
CA SER A 274 0.93 10.48 17.91
C SER A 274 0.75 9.09 18.51
N GLY A 275 1.38 8.81 19.66
CA GLY A 275 1.28 7.50 20.31
C GLY A 275 1.92 6.41 19.46
N ILE A 276 3.23 6.49 19.25
CA ILE A 276 4.01 5.45 18.55
C ILE A 276 5.00 4.85 19.52
N TRP A 277 4.98 3.53 19.70
CA TRP A 277 5.87 2.86 20.66
C TRP A 277 6.40 1.53 20.15
N GLY A 278 7.52 1.09 20.72
CA GLY A 278 8.04 -0.26 20.51
C GLY A 278 9.51 -0.30 20.13
N THR A 279 9.91 -1.29 19.33
CA THR A 279 11.32 -1.62 19.08
C THR A 279 11.75 -1.44 17.63
N TYR A 280 13.03 -1.08 17.44
CA TYR A 280 13.66 -0.96 16.13
C TYR A 280 15.07 -1.55 16.09
N THR A 281 15.59 -1.83 14.89
CA THR A 281 16.82 -2.61 14.66
C THR A 281 17.98 -1.83 14.06
N ARG A 282 17.73 -0.74 13.33
CA ARG A 282 18.79 0.12 12.77
C ARG A 282 19.21 1.19 13.76
N ASP A 283 20.40 1.76 13.57
CA ASP A 283 20.93 2.81 14.47
C ASP A 283 20.08 4.09 14.45
N VAL A 284 19.42 4.34 13.32
CA VAL A 284 18.54 5.50 13.10
C VAL A 284 17.11 5.12 13.45
N ALA A 285 16.58 5.71 14.53
CA ALA A 285 15.20 5.56 14.97
C ALA A 285 14.25 6.40 14.10
N MET A 286 14.67 7.60 13.71
CA MET A 286 13.85 8.55 12.96
C MET A 286 14.72 9.30 11.95
N SER A 287 14.25 9.42 10.70
CA SER A 287 14.96 10.07 9.61
C SER A 287 14.04 11.04 8.87
N LEU A 288 14.25 12.34 9.05
CA LEU A 288 13.42 13.42 8.51
C LEU A 288 14.25 14.27 7.56
N LEU A 289 14.33 13.86 6.30
CA LEU A 289 15.20 14.44 5.28
C LEU A 289 14.36 15.15 4.22
N CYS A 290 14.35 16.49 4.28
CA CYS A 290 13.59 17.34 3.37
C CYS A 290 14.52 18.23 2.56
N SER A 291 14.18 18.48 1.29
CA SER A 291 14.98 19.26 0.35
C SER A 291 15.17 20.69 0.83
N GLN A 292 16.35 21.26 0.58
CA GLN A 292 16.69 22.66 0.88
C GLN A 292 15.66 23.65 0.29
N ASN A 293 15.13 23.33 -0.90
CA ASN A 293 14.20 24.20 -1.62
C ASN A 293 12.72 23.96 -1.25
N ALA A 294 12.41 22.88 -0.54
CA ALA A 294 11.06 22.53 -0.12
C ALA A 294 11.08 21.92 1.29
N ALA A 295 11.22 22.79 2.29
CA ALA A 295 11.20 22.38 3.70
C ALA A 295 9.92 21.61 4.05
N CYS A 296 10.05 20.60 4.91
CA CYS A 296 8.89 20.00 5.55
C CYS A 296 8.37 20.94 6.64
N THR A 297 7.06 21.17 6.70
CA THR A 297 6.46 22.16 7.61
C THR A 297 5.32 21.56 8.42
N ASN A 298 5.12 22.07 9.64
CA ASN A 298 4.10 21.58 10.57
C ASN A 298 4.16 20.05 10.78
N ILE A 299 5.38 19.54 11.05
CA ILE A 299 5.61 18.15 11.44
C ILE A 299 5.45 18.05 12.96
N VAL A 300 4.49 17.26 13.43
CA VAL A 300 4.12 17.21 14.85
C VAL A 300 4.36 15.81 15.39
N PHE A 301 5.22 15.70 16.40
CA PHE A 301 5.43 14.46 17.14
C PHE A 301 4.87 14.60 18.54
N ASP A 302 4.11 13.61 18.98
CA ASP A 302 3.43 13.61 20.29
C ASP A 302 3.44 12.18 20.87
N ASN A 303 3.95 12.01 22.09
CA ASN A 303 3.97 10.71 22.78
C ASN A 303 4.60 9.60 21.93
N ILE A 304 5.91 9.72 21.67
CA ILE A 304 6.69 8.73 20.90
C ILE A 304 7.66 8.03 21.84
N ASN A 305 7.67 6.70 21.87
CA ASN A 305 8.53 5.91 22.75
C ASN A 305 9.16 4.71 22.02
N LEU A 306 10.30 4.97 21.38
CA LEU A 306 11.04 4.01 20.58
C LEU A 306 12.31 3.56 21.32
N ARG A 307 12.56 2.25 21.32
CA ARG A 307 13.77 1.64 21.88
C ARG A 307 14.49 0.78 20.84
N THR A 308 15.81 0.92 20.78
CA THR A 308 16.66 0.00 20.03
C THR A 308 16.60 -1.40 20.67
N ILE A 309 16.65 -2.45 19.85
CA ILE A 309 16.88 -3.81 20.35
C ILE A 309 18.34 -4.06 20.76
N ASP A 310 19.27 -3.22 20.29
CA ASP A 310 20.68 -3.27 20.65
C ASP A 310 20.95 -2.29 21.80
N PRO A 311 21.15 -2.76 23.04
CA PRO A 311 21.34 -1.90 24.21
C PRO A 311 22.67 -1.13 24.20
N LYS A 312 23.61 -1.50 23.31
CA LYS A 312 24.93 -0.84 23.22
C LYS A 312 24.91 0.36 22.28
N LYS A 313 23.86 0.52 21.48
CA LYS A 313 23.77 1.59 20.48
C LYS A 313 22.93 2.74 20.98
N ALA A 314 23.49 3.94 20.89
CA ALA A 314 22.72 5.17 21.08
C ALA A 314 21.73 5.35 19.93
N ALA A 315 20.49 5.71 20.26
CA ALA A 315 19.47 6.03 19.28
C ALA A 315 19.84 7.29 18.50
N GLN A 316 19.81 7.23 17.17
CA GLN A 316 20.05 8.39 16.32
C GLN A 316 18.76 8.92 15.71
N VAL A 317 18.66 10.24 15.65
CA VAL A 317 17.63 10.96 14.91
C VAL A 317 18.33 11.83 13.87
N LYS A 318 17.92 11.70 12.60
CA LYS A 318 18.46 12.50 11.49
C LYS A 318 17.41 13.52 11.06
N CYS A 319 17.81 14.78 10.94
CA CYS A 319 16.93 15.84 10.45
C CYS A 319 17.65 16.74 9.46
N PHE A 320 16.92 17.16 8.43
CA PHE A 320 17.39 18.15 7.47
C PHE A 320 16.20 18.93 6.90
N ASN A 321 16.23 20.26 7.06
CA ASN A 321 15.22 21.23 6.60
C ASN A 321 13.75 20.88 6.97
N VAL A 322 13.54 20.55 8.23
CA VAL A 322 12.23 20.19 8.80
C VAL A 322 11.84 21.22 9.84
N LYS A 323 10.57 21.62 9.86
CA LYS A 323 9.99 22.54 10.84
C LYS A 323 8.76 21.94 11.50
N GLY A 324 8.69 22.05 12.82
CA GLY A 324 7.57 21.56 13.60
C GLY A 324 7.91 21.45 15.07
N ARG A 325 7.12 20.67 15.79
CA ARG A 325 7.16 20.58 17.26
C ARG A 325 7.12 19.14 17.73
N SER A 326 7.74 18.89 18.87
CA SER A 326 7.74 17.59 19.53
C SER A 326 7.33 17.72 21.00
N GLN A 327 6.57 16.74 21.50
CA GLN A 327 6.16 16.63 22.90
C GLN A 327 6.22 15.16 23.34
N ASP A 328 6.85 14.90 24.50
CA ASP A 328 6.97 13.55 25.07
C ASP A 328 7.55 12.51 24.09
N VAL A 329 8.72 12.83 23.53
CA VAL A 329 9.36 12.05 22.46
C VAL A 329 10.68 11.43 22.92
N LYS A 330 10.79 10.11 22.75
CA LYS A 330 12.00 9.31 23.00
C LYS A 330 12.28 8.40 21.80
N PRO A 331 13.49 8.43 21.21
CA PRO A 331 14.60 9.34 21.50
C PRO A 331 14.28 10.81 21.15
N VAL A 332 14.97 11.76 21.79
CA VAL A 332 14.73 13.20 21.65
C VAL A 332 14.92 13.64 20.18
N VAL A 333 14.07 14.56 19.72
CA VAL A 333 14.09 15.13 18.35
C VAL A 333 14.38 16.63 18.42
N ASP A 334 15.66 16.98 18.61
CA ASP A 334 16.08 18.39 18.82
C ASP A 334 15.75 19.32 17.63
N CYS A 335 15.57 18.75 16.44
CA CYS A 335 15.23 19.51 15.23
C CYS A 335 13.77 19.97 15.16
N LEU A 336 12.90 19.49 16.06
CA LEU A 336 11.48 19.84 16.17
C LEU A 336 11.25 20.64 17.46
N SER A 337 11.80 21.84 17.52
CA SER A 337 11.87 22.65 18.74
C SER A 337 11.47 24.11 18.50
N HIS A 338 10.28 24.38 17.96
CA HIS A 338 9.68 25.73 17.93
C HIS A 338 8.17 25.71 18.12
#